data_AF-A0A1N7SXS8-F1
#
_entry.id   AF-A0A1N7SXS8-F1
#
_cell.length_a   1.000
_cell.length_b   1.000
_cell.length_c   1.000
_cell.angle_alpha   90.00
_cell.angle_beta   90.00
_cell.angle_gamma   90.00
#
_symmetry.space_group_name_H-M   'P 1'
#
loop_
_entity.id
_entity.type
_entity.pdbx_description
1 polymer ?
#
loop_
_entity_poly.entity_id
_entity_poly.type
_entity_poly.pdbx_seq_one_letter_code
_entity_poly.pdbx_strand_id
1 'polypeptide(L)' 'MGSVNEVIDKMLEEISILRPKHIALQTQLGDCDQKTMLKQIELWGEKIIPAIRKEVGQLSTTI' A
#
# COMPACT_ATOMS: atom_id res chain seq x y z
N MET A 1 3.18 -12.78 -4.57
CA MET A 1 3.30 -11.38 -4.11
C MET A 1 4.55 -10.80 -4.73
N GLY A 2 4.43 -9.65 -5.40
CA GLY A 2 5.55 -8.98 -6.07
C GLY A 2 6.49 -8.27 -5.10
N SER A 3 7.49 -7.60 -5.63
CA SER A 3 8.37 -6.69 -4.88
C SER A 3 7.58 -5.53 -4.26
N VAL A 4 8.15 -4.91 -3.23
CA VAL A 4 7.57 -3.73 -2.56
C VAL A 4 7.22 -2.63 -3.56
N ASN A 5 8.05 -2.43 -4.58
CA ASN A 5 7.84 -1.40 -5.60
C ASN A 5 6.65 -1.74 -6.50
N GLU A 6 6.52 -2.99 -6.94
CA GLU A 6 5.37 -3.41 -7.75
C GLU A 6 4.04 -3.25 -7.01
N VAL A 7 4.03 -3.43 -5.68
CA VAL A 7 2.84 -3.19 -4.87
C VAL A 7 2.52 -1.69 -4.81
N ILE A 8 3.53 -0.84 -4.63
CA ILE A 8 3.36 0.61 -4.61
C ILE A 8 2.81 1.10 -5.95
N ASP A 9 3.40 0.68 -7.07
CA ASP A 9 3.02 1.12 -8.41
C ASP A 9 1.55 0.77 -8.72
N LYS A 10 1.14 -0.46 -8.42
CA LYS A 10 -0.26 -0.90 -8.61
C LYS A 10 -1.24 -0.13 -7.72
N MET A 11 -0.88 0.13 -6.47
CA MET A 11 -1.72 0.91 -5.57
C MET A 11 -1.90 2.35 -6.06
N LEU A 12 -0.83 2.97 -6.58
CA LEU A 12 -0.91 4.32 -7.15
C LEU A 12 -1.78 4.36 -8.41
N GLU A 13 -1.67 3.35 -9.26
CA GLU A 13 -2.56 3.20 -10.43
C GLU A 13 -4.03 3.11 -10.00
N GLU A 14 -4.36 2.23 -9.06
CA GLU A 14 -5.73 2.11 -8.53
C GLU A 14 -6.24 3.40 -7.89
N ILE A 15 -5.40 4.10 -7.11
CA ILE A 15 -5.75 5.40 -6.51
C ILE A 15 -6.04 6.44 -7.59
N SER A 16 -5.24 6.48 -8.65
CA SER A 16 -5.41 7.45 -9.74
C SER A 16 -6.74 7.28 -10.47
N ILE A 17 -7.21 6.04 -10.60
CA ILE A 17 -8.45 5.66 -11.29
C ILE A 17 -9.66 5.85 -10.36
N LEU A 18 -9.63 5.25 -9.17
CA LEU A 18 -10.79 5.18 -8.27
C LEU A 18 -10.91 6.37 -7.32
N ARG A 19 -9.80 7.09 -7.07
CA ARG A 19 -9.70 8.22 -6.12
C ARG A 19 -10.39 7.95 -4.77
N PRO A 20 -10.09 6.82 -4.11
CA PRO A 20 -10.77 6.45 -2.88
C PRO A 20 -10.39 7.39 -1.72
N LYS A 21 -11.34 7.63 -0.82
CA LYS A 21 -11.07 8.35 0.44
C LYS A 21 -10.45 7.46 1.52
N HIS A 22 -10.75 6.16 1.49
CA HIS A 22 -10.23 5.17 2.42
C HIS A 22 -9.86 3.89 1.66
N ILE A 23 -8.77 3.25 2.09
CA ILE A 23 -8.28 1.99 1.56
C ILE A 23 -8.17 1.02 2.73
N ALA A 24 -8.83 -0.12 2.62
CA ALA A 24 -8.72 -1.22 3.58
C ALA A 24 -7.95 -2.37 2.91
N LEU A 25 -6.94 -2.89 3.61
CA LEU A 25 -6.06 -3.92 3.08
C LEU A 25 -6.17 -5.17 3.95
N GLN A 26 -6.40 -6.31 3.31
CA GLN A 26 -6.28 -7.61 3.94
C GLN A 26 -4.94 -8.21 3.56
N THR A 27 -4.04 -8.33 4.54
CA THR A 27 -2.69 -8.90 4.34
C THR A 27 -2.67 -10.42 4.45
N GLN A 28 -3.71 -11.03 5.04
CA GLN A 28 -3.76 -12.47 5.29
C GLN A 28 -4.44 -13.22 4.15
N LEU A 29 -3.72 -14.21 3.59
CA LEU A 29 -4.26 -15.24 2.71
C LEU A 29 -4.04 -16.60 3.38
N GLY A 30 -5.12 -17.25 3.83
CA GLY A 30 -5.08 -18.62 4.34
C GLY A 30 -4.17 -18.83 5.56
N ASP A 31 -3.39 -19.92 5.51
CA ASP A 31 -2.56 -20.48 6.60
C ASP A 31 -1.18 -19.80 6.68
N CYS A 32 -1.16 -18.47 6.63
CA CYS A 32 0.07 -17.69 6.80
C CYS A 32 0.43 -17.64 8.28
N ASP A 33 1.69 -17.97 8.62
CA ASP A 33 2.13 -17.93 10.00
C ASP A 33 2.03 -16.49 10.57
N GLN A 34 1.61 -16.39 11.83
CA GLN A 34 1.38 -15.10 12.49
C GLN A 34 2.59 -14.16 12.41
N LYS A 35 3.80 -14.71 12.46
CA LYS A 35 5.05 -13.91 12.43
C LYS A 35 5.25 -13.28 11.06
N THR A 36 4.97 -14.00 9.98
CA THR A 36 4.99 -13.47 8.62
C THR A 36 3.90 -12.43 8.43
N MET A 37 2.69 -12.64 8.97
CA MET A 37 1.63 -11.63 8.94
C MET A 37 2.05 -10.32 9.63
N LEU A 38 2.65 -10.39 10.83
CA LEU A 38 3.14 -9.21 11.55
C LEU A 38 4.22 -8.46 10.75
N LYS A 39 5.18 -9.18 10.15
CA LYS A 39 6.19 -8.57 9.27
C LYS A 39 5.57 -7.87 8.06
N GLN A 40 4.47 -8.39 7.51
CA GLN A 40 3.77 -7.71 6.42
C GLN A 40 3.14 -6.40 6.93
N ILE A 41 2.51 -6.41 8.11
CA ILE A 41 1.95 -5.20 8.71
C ILE A 41 3.06 -4.15 8.95
N GLU A 42 4.21 -4.56 9.47
CA GLU A 42 5.39 -3.71 9.64
C GLU A 42 5.87 -3.15 8.29
N LEU A 43 6.01 -4.00 7.27
CA LEU A 43 6.43 -3.59 5.93
C LEU A 43 5.49 -2.54 5.31
N TRP A 44 4.17 -2.73 5.50
CA TRP A 44 3.16 -1.77 5.06
C TRP A 44 3.30 -0.43 5.81
N GLY A 45 3.44 -0.47 7.13
CA GLY A 45 3.57 0.72 7.97
C GLY A 45 4.87 1.51 7.73
N GLU A 46 5.98 0.82 7.54
CA GLU A 46 7.31 1.46 7.46
C GLU A 46 7.69 1.90 6.05
N LYS A 47 7.26 1.16 5.01
CA LYS A 47 7.74 1.39 3.64
C LYS A 47 6.64 1.75 2.66
N ILE A 48 5.58 0.93 2.59
CA ILE A 48 4.59 1.05 1.51
C ILE A 48 3.69 2.27 1.71
N ILE A 49 3.05 2.41 2.88
CA ILE A 49 2.13 3.53 3.15
C ILE A 49 2.84 4.88 3.06
N PRO A 50 4.05 5.07 3.64
CA PRO A 50 4.79 6.34 3.50
C PRO A 50 5.13 6.68 2.05
N ALA A 51 5.56 5.69 1.24
CA ALA A 51 5.86 5.90 -0.17
C ALA A 51 4.62 6.33 -0.96
N ILE A 52 3.49 5.62 -0.82
CA ILE A 52 2.23 5.98 -1.48
C ILE A 52 1.77 7.38 -1.05
N ARG A 53 1.82 7.69 0.25
CA ARG A 53 1.41 9.02 0.76
C ARG A 53 2.25 10.16 0.20
N LYS A 54 3.55 9.94 -0.01
CA LYS A 54 4.44 10.94 -0.63
C LYS A 54 4.00 11.26 -2.05
N GLU A 55 3.73 10.25 -2.86
CA GLU A 55 3.29 10.40 -4.24
C GLU A 55 1.88 11.00 -4.33
N VAL A 56 0.93 10.53 -3.52
CA VAL A 56 -0.44 11.07 -3.45
C VAL A 56 -0.47 12.52 -2.94
N GLY A 57 0.38 12.85 -1.96
CA GLY A 57 0.53 14.23 -1.48
C GLY A 57 1.01 15.18 -2.58
N GLN A 58 1.92 14.72 -3.44
CA GLN A 58 2.36 15.48 -4.62
C GLN A 58 1.23 15.63 -5.65
N LEU A 59 0.42 14.59 -5.87
CA LEU A 59 -0.76 14.64 -6.73
C LEU A 59 -1.81 15.66 -6.25
N SER A 60 -1.99 15.82 -4.93
CA SER A 60 -2.99 16.74 -4.37
C SER A 60 -2.61 18.23 -4.44
N THR A 61 -1.32 18.58 -4.57
CA THR A 61 -0.86 19.98 -4.60
C THR A 61 -1.00 20.64 -5.98
N THR A 62 -1.35 19.88 -7.02
CA THR A 62 -1.62 20.42 -8.36
C THR A 62 -3.12 20.66 -8.53
N ILE A 63 -3.69 21.63 -7.81
CA ILE A 63 -5.02 22.21 -8.09
C ILE A 63 -4.99 23.71 -7.78
#